data_AF-X1AMB1-F1
#
_entry.id   AF-X1AMB1-F1
#
_cell.length_a   1.000
_cell.length_b   1.000
_cell.length_c   1.000
_cell.angle_alpha   90.00
_cell.angle_beta   90.00
_cell.angle_gamma   90.00
#
_symmetry.space_group_name_H-M   'P 1'
#
loop_
_entity.id
_entity.type
_entity.pdbx_description
1 polymer ?
#
loop_
_entity_poly.entity_id
_entity_poly.type
_entity_poly.pdbx_seq_one_letter_code
_entity_poly.pdbx_strand_id
1 'polypeptide(L)'
;LNFTDYLVGIDISREKKKTLKGSQNFAATARFYGNDGTLSNYEIHEDKIEGETLPTTILEKIFAKSMFQGKTIMIHRDGFFRFRALLNFLLHIPLLSEWNRL
;
A
#
# COMPACT_ATOMS: atom_id res chain seq x y z
N LEU A 1 14.37 10.91 8.98
CA LEU A 1 14.09 9.51 9.35
C LEU A 1 15.29 8.67 8.96
N ASN A 2 16.23 8.42 9.88
CA ASN A 2 17.54 7.82 9.53
C ASN A 2 17.49 6.29 9.32
N PHE A 3 16.32 5.69 9.45
CA PHE A 3 16.10 4.23 9.40
C PHE A 3 15.34 3.79 8.14
N THR A 4 14.97 4.72 7.24
CA THR A 4 14.27 4.42 6.00
C THR A 4 14.57 5.47 4.93
N ASP A 5 14.60 5.05 3.66
CA ASP A 5 14.70 5.94 2.52
C ASP A 5 13.34 6.56 2.15
N TYR A 6 12.24 5.81 2.39
CA TYR A 6 10.87 6.25 2.12
C TYR A 6 9.88 5.73 3.16
N LEU A 7 8.98 6.61 3.60
CA LEU A 7 7.76 6.23 4.29
C LEU A 7 6.60 6.23 3.28
N VAL A 8 5.89 5.11 3.18
CA VAL A 8 4.75 4.95 2.26
C VAL A 8 3.47 4.75 3.07
N GLY A 9 2.58 5.73 3.04
CA GLY A 9 1.26 5.65 3.65
C GLY A 9 0.25 5.06 2.66
N ILE A 10 -0.39 3.95 2.99
CA ILE A 10 -1.45 3.33 2.19
C ILE A 10 -2.78 3.45 2.90
N ASP A 11 -3.74 4.06 2.21
CA ASP A 11 -5.14 4.09 2.61
C ASP A 11 -5.98 3.34 1.59
N ILE A 12 -6.99 2.63 2.07
CA ILE A 12 -7.89 1.82 1.27
C ILE A 12 -9.31 2.23 1.62
N SER A 13 -9.99 2.84 0.66
CA SER A 13 -11.41 3.13 0.75
C SER A 13 -12.22 2.10 -0.02
N ARG A 14 -13.41 1.79 0.51
CA ARG A 14 -14.34 0.83 -0.07
C ARG A 14 -15.71 1.47 -0.19
N GLU A 15 -16.31 1.38 -1.37
CA GLU A 15 -17.70 1.77 -1.54
C GLU A 15 -18.61 0.53 -1.50
N LYS A 16 -19.60 0.54 -0.60
CA LYS A 16 -20.64 -0.49 -0.57
C LYS A 16 -21.68 -0.14 -1.64
N LYS A 17 -21.91 -1.02 -2.62
CA LYS A 17 -23.04 -0.87 -3.55
C LYS A 17 -24.36 -0.85 -2.76
N LYS A 18 -25.20 0.16 -3.01
CA LYS A 18 -26.51 0.32 -2.36
C LYS A 18 -27.57 -0.70 -2.81
N THR A 19 -27.38 -1.38 -3.94
CA THR A 19 -28.47 -2.11 -4.63
C THR A 19 -28.23 -3.60 -4.92
N LEU A 20 -27.07 -4.19 -4.66
CA LEU A 20 -26.78 -5.61 -4.89
C LEU A 20 -25.88 -6.19 -3.80
N LYS A 21 -26.09 -7.48 -3.44
CA LYS A 21 -25.20 -8.22 -2.52
C LYS A 21 -23.80 -8.36 -3.15
N GLY A 22 -22.83 -7.62 -2.62
CA GLY A 22 -21.43 -7.62 -3.05
C GLY A 22 -20.89 -6.19 -3.14
N SER A 23 -19.93 -5.83 -2.27
CA SER A 23 -19.22 -4.55 -2.39
C SER A 23 -18.38 -4.55 -3.65
N GLN A 24 -18.48 -3.52 -4.49
CA GLN A 24 -17.68 -3.41 -5.71
C GLN A 24 -17.44 -1.93 -5.98
N ASN A 25 -16.35 -1.42 -5.39
CA ASN A 25 -15.48 -0.33 -5.85
C ASN A 25 -14.45 -0.10 -4.74
N PHE A 26 -13.18 -0.06 -5.13
CA PHE A 26 -12.07 0.03 -4.23
C PHE A 26 -11.15 1.15 -4.73
N ALA A 27 -10.73 2.04 -3.83
CA ALA A 27 -9.68 3.00 -4.13
C ALA A 27 -8.53 2.83 -3.13
N ALA A 28 -7.32 2.56 -3.64
CA ALA A 28 -6.09 2.66 -2.86
C ALA A 28 -5.46 4.03 -3.10
N THR A 29 -5.14 4.73 -2.01
CA THR A 29 -4.29 5.92 -2.05
C THR A 29 -2.94 5.55 -1.45
N ALA A 30 -1.85 5.80 -2.20
CA ALA A 30 -0.49 5.70 -1.70
C ALA A 30 0.11 7.11 -1.60
N ARG A 31 0.76 7.40 -0.47
CA ARG A 31 1.47 8.67 -0.22
C ARG A 31 2.93 8.34 0.07
N PHE A 32 3.84 8.93 -0.70
CA PHE A 32 5.27 8.67 -0.59
C PHE A 32 5.93 9.86 0.05
N TYR A 33 6.56 9.62 1.19
CA TYR A 33 7.33 10.62 1.91
C TYR A 33 8.81 10.26 1.83
N GLY A 34 9.63 11.26 1.51
CA GLY A 34 11.08 11.14 1.63
C GLY A 34 11.49 10.92 3.08
N ASN A 35 12.75 10.52 3.28
CA ASN A 35 13.30 10.35 4.62
C ASN A 35 13.31 11.66 5.44
N ASP A 36 13.20 12.82 4.81
CA ASP A 36 13.04 14.14 5.46
C ASP A 36 11.59 14.44 5.89
N GLY A 37 10.65 13.54 5.57
CA GLY A 37 9.23 13.70 5.86
C GLY A 37 8.47 14.54 4.83
N THR A 38 9.12 15.00 3.75
CA THR A 38 8.45 15.74 2.68
C THR A 38 7.62 14.81 1.81
N LEU A 39 6.42 15.25 1.40
CA LEU A 39 5.60 14.50 0.46
C LEU A 39 6.25 14.57 -0.94
N SER A 40 6.79 13.45 -1.40
CA SER A 40 7.45 13.36 -2.71
C SER A 40 6.47 13.04 -3.83
N ASN A 41 5.48 12.17 -3.56
CA ASN A 41 4.48 11.78 -4.55
C ASN A 41 3.19 11.28 -3.88
N TYR A 42 2.09 11.27 -4.62
CA TYR A 42 0.86 10.57 -4.25
C TYR A 42 0.26 9.87 -5.46
N GLU A 43 -0.35 8.71 -5.22
CA GLU A 43 -1.02 7.92 -6.25
C GLU A 43 -2.40 7.50 -5.77
N ILE A 44 -3.36 7.49 -6.69
CA ILE A 44 -4.72 6.99 -6.45
C ILE A 44 -4.99 5.94 -7.51
N HIS A 45 -5.30 4.73 -7.06
CA HIS A 45 -5.64 3.59 -7.90
C HIS A 45 -7.08 3.17 -7.60
N GLU A 46 -7.95 3.31 -8.58
CA GLU A 46 -9.32 2.81 -8.53
C GLU A 46 -9.42 1.49 -9.29
N ASP A 47 -9.93 0.45 -8.65
CA ASP A 47 -10.14 -0.84 -9.30
C ASP A 47 -11.38 -1.55 -8.72
N LYS A 48 -11.94 -2.47 -9.51
CA LYS A 48 -13.05 -3.32 -9.07
C LYS A 48 -12.48 -4.55 -8.38
N ILE A 49 -12.51 -4.52 -7.05
CA ILE A 49 -11.97 -5.60 -6.23
C ILE A 49 -13.11 -6.26 -5.47
N GLU A 50 -13.15 -7.59 -5.54
CA GLU A 50 -14.02 -8.41 -4.72
C GLU A 50 -13.28 -8.78 -3.42
N GLY A 51 -13.70 -8.20 -2.30
CA GLY A 51 -13.16 -8.50 -0.97
C GLY A 51 -12.23 -7.42 -0.39
N GLU A 52 -11.36 -7.84 0.54
CA GLU A 52 -10.51 -6.92 1.34
C GLU A 52 -9.01 -6.95 0.96
N THR A 53 -8.63 -7.76 -0.01
CA THR A 53 -7.22 -7.96 -0.39
C THR A 53 -6.87 -7.08 -1.58
N LEU A 54 -5.76 -6.32 -1.49
CA LEU A 54 -5.25 -5.56 -2.63
C LEU A 54 -4.81 -6.54 -3.75
N PRO A 55 -5.23 -6.34 -5.00
CA PRO A 55 -4.67 -7.06 -6.14
C PRO A 55 -3.17 -6.85 -6.22
N THR A 56 -2.45 -7.90 -6.59
CA THR A 56 -1.00 -7.83 -6.85
C THR A 56 -0.66 -6.77 -7.89
N THR A 57 -1.51 -6.59 -8.90
CA THR A 57 -1.33 -5.57 -9.95
C THR A 57 -1.32 -4.14 -9.42
N ILE A 58 -2.08 -3.84 -8.35
CA ILE A 58 -2.05 -2.52 -7.71
C ILE A 58 -0.78 -2.38 -6.85
N LEU A 59 -0.39 -3.44 -6.14
CA LEU A 59 0.86 -3.46 -5.37
C LEU A 59 2.07 -3.23 -6.27
N GLU A 60 2.12 -3.87 -7.43
CA GLU A 60 3.19 -3.71 -8.42
C GLU A 60 3.26 -2.29 -8.98
N LYS A 61 2.11 -1.62 -9.14
CA LYS A 61 2.05 -0.21 -9.54
C LYS A 61 2.59 0.70 -8.45
N ILE A 62 2.08 0.56 -7.22
CA ILE A 62 2.47 1.38 -6.06
C ILE A 62 3.95 1.18 -5.72
N PHE A 63 4.44 -0.04 -5.80
CA PHE A 63 5.80 -0.40 -5.39
C PHE A 63 6.68 -0.78 -6.58
N ALA A 64 6.57 -0.06 -7.70
CA ALA A 64 7.38 -0.35 -8.88
C ALA A 64 8.87 -0.58 -8.53
N LYS A 65 9.41 -1.74 -8.92
CA LYS A 65 10.76 -2.20 -8.52
C LYS A 65 11.85 -1.17 -8.84
N SER A 66 11.71 -0.45 -9.95
CA SER A 66 12.62 0.61 -10.38
C SER A 66 12.77 1.73 -9.34
N MET A 67 11.76 2.00 -8.53
CA MET A 67 11.76 3.07 -7.53
C MET A 67 12.39 2.65 -6.19
N PHE A 68 12.27 1.38 -5.83
CA PHE A 68 12.55 0.88 -4.47
C PHE A 68 13.66 -0.17 -4.38
N GLN A 69 14.23 -0.62 -5.50
CA GLN A 69 15.34 -1.57 -5.48
C GLN A 69 16.53 -1.04 -4.67
N GLY A 70 16.99 -1.85 -3.70
CA GLY A 70 18.12 -1.51 -2.82
C GLY A 70 17.81 -0.45 -1.77
N LYS A 71 16.55 -0.01 -1.66
CA LYS A 71 16.10 0.97 -0.66
C LYS A 71 15.36 0.29 0.48
N THR A 72 15.49 0.88 1.66
CA THR A 72 14.73 0.50 2.86
C THR A 72 13.45 1.30 2.91
N ILE A 73 12.30 0.63 2.79
CA ILE A 73 10.98 1.29 2.84
C ILE A 73 10.22 0.91 4.10
N MET A 74 9.52 1.90 4.67
CA MET A 74 8.55 1.69 5.74
C MET A 74 7.15 1.86 5.15
N ILE A 75 6.27 0.87 5.35
CA ILE A 75 4.87 0.94 4.89
C ILE A 75 3.98 1.14 6.10
N HIS A 76 3.17 2.20 6.08
CA HIS A 76 2.13 2.44 7.06
C HIS A 76 0.76 2.27 6.39
N ARG A 77 0.00 1.25 6.81
CA ARG A 77 -1.32 0.93 6.27
C ARG A 77 -2.39 1.15 7.33
N ASP A 78 -3.43 1.91 7.00
CA ASP A 78 -4.55 2.11 7.92
C ASP A 78 -5.54 0.92 7.94
N GLY A 79 -5.60 0.19 9.06
CA GLY A 79 -6.42 -1.01 9.23
C GLY A 79 -5.69 -2.32 8.91
N PHE A 80 -6.41 -3.44 8.98
CA PHE A 80 -5.81 -4.77 8.93
C PHE A 80 -4.99 -5.03 7.65
N PHE A 81 -3.74 -5.42 7.85
CA PHE A 81 -2.86 -5.86 6.79
C PHE A 81 -3.14 -7.33 6.44
N ARG A 82 -3.83 -7.58 5.32
CA ARG A 82 -4.13 -8.95 4.84
C ARG A 82 -3.02 -9.45 3.90
N PHE A 83 -1.97 -10.00 4.53
CA PHE A 83 -0.63 -10.36 4.03
C PHE A 83 -0.48 -11.19 2.74
N ARG A 84 -1.49 -11.89 2.23
CA ARG A 84 -1.23 -12.97 1.26
C ARG A 84 -0.69 -12.48 -0.09
N ALA A 85 -1.10 -11.30 -0.55
CA ALA A 85 -0.64 -10.74 -1.82
C ALA A 85 0.72 -10.01 -1.70
N LEU A 86 0.96 -9.33 -0.56
CA LEU A 86 2.18 -8.57 -0.33
C LEU A 86 3.39 -9.46 -0.02
N LEU A 87 3.23 -10.61 0.64
CA LEU A 87 4.36 -11.46 0.99
C LEU A 87 5.14 -11.94 -0.25
N ASN A 88 4.45 -12.27 -1.35
CA ASN A 88 5.09 -12.64 -2.61
C ASN A 88 5.86 -11.47 -3.25
N PHE A 89 5.39 -10.24 -3.02
CA PHE A 89 5.99 -9.03 -3.55
C PHE A 89 7.22 -8.59 -2.73
N LEU A 90 7.11 -8.65 -1.40
CA LEU A 90 8.13 -8.19 -0.44
C LEU A 90 9.37 -9.07 -0.37
N LEU A 91 9.34 -10.30 -0.89
CA LEU A 91 10.55 -11.14 -0.99
C LEU A 91 11.68 -10.49 -1.82
N HIS A 92 11.39 -9.41 -2.54
CA HIS A 92 12.36 -8.67 -3.36
C HIS A 92 12.74 -7.28 -2.80
N ILE A 93 12.19 -6.85 -1.65
CA ILE A 93 12.45 -5.53 -1.05
C ILE A 93 12.65 -5.69 0.47
N PRO A 94 13.78 -5.23 1.04
CA PRO A 94 13.98 -5.26 2.49
C PRO A 94 12.97 -4.32 3.18
N LEU A 95 12.06 -4.89 3.99
CA LEU A 95 11.02 -4.18 4.71
C LEU A 95 11.36 -4.07 6.20
N LEU A 96 11.23 -2.87 6.78
CA LEU A 96 11.35 -2.66 8.23
C LEU A 96 9.96 -2.43 8.86
N SER A 97 9.46 -3.49 9.50
CA SER A 97 8.40 -3.58 10.53
C SER A 97 7.07 -2.83 10.35
N GLU A 98 5.98 -3.53 10.63
CA GLU A 98 4.64 -2.97 10.82
C GLU A 98 4.44 -2.41 12.23
N TRP A 99 3.77 -1.26 12.34
CA TRP A 99 3.21 -0.76 13.60
C TRP A 99 1.71 -1.06 13.63
N ASN A 100 1.32 -2.12 14.33
CA ASN A 100 -0.09 -2.34 14.67
C ASN A 100 -0.47 -1.36 15.79
N ARG A 101 -1.43 -0.47 15.53
CA ARG A 101 -2.06 0.32 16.59
C ARG A 101 -2.73 -0.63 17.60
N LEU A 102 -2.29 -0.53 18.85
CA LEU A 102 -3.05 -0.92 20.04
C LEU A 102 -4.35 -0.10 20.12
#